data_AF-A0A7I9WNG1-F1
#
_entry.id   AF-A0A7I9WNG1-F1
#
_cell.length_a   1.000
_cell.length_b   1.000
_cell.length_c   1.000
_cell.angle_alpha   90.00
_cell.angle_beta   90.00
_cell.angle_gamma   90.00
#
_symmetry.space_group_name_H-M   'P 1'
#
loop_
_entity.id
_entity.type
_entity.pdbx_description
1 polymer ?
#
loop_
_entity_poly.entity_id
_entity_poly.type
_entity_poly.pdbx_seq_one_letter_code
_entity_poly.pdbx_strand_id
1 'polypeptide(L)'
;MTPVSLSDTVVLSLSDREAVIMDKQAQARLRVSRHACALFWERGVSGTSGADIAAAADLSTRTIWRYFRSKESCVEPVLAQSAQRFIDLANRWPDELSLADHLALDMRENPLTPEELADEVSSLQMMVLSLEEPALRTALLMVHDQMERDFIPVIARRLNLPQDHLTVRLCAAAVTGAFRVVDEDVGRRVILDKDKVSQQEALDLVDRAILDATNGRLGGPVR
;
A
#
# COMPACT_ATOMS: atom_id res chain seq x y z
N MET A 1 -1.78 17.44 23.63
CA MET A 1 -1.64 16.94 22.25
C MET A 1 -3.02 16.55 21.76
N THR A 2 -3.67 17.43 21.02
CA THR A 2 -4.98 17.17 20.40
C THR A 2 -4.76 16.23 19.21
N PRO A 3 -5.54 15.15 19.05
CA PRO A 3 -5.40 14.28 17.90
C PRO A 3 -5.87 15.05 16.66
N VAL A 4 -4.98 15.24 15.69
CA VAL A 4 -5.34 15.74 14.37
C VAL A 4 -6.19 14.65 13.72
N SER A 5 -7.47 14.93 13.49
CA SER A 5 -8.37 14.02 12.79
C SER A 5 -7.95 13.96 11.31
N LEU A 6 -7.28 12.87 10.92
CA LEU A 6 -6.88 12.61 9.53
C LEU A 6 -8.08 12.39 8.60
N SER A 7 -9.31 12.34 9.14
CA SER A 7 -10.58 12.27 8.39
C SER A 7 -10.76 13.40 7.38
N ASP A 8 -10.21 14.58 7.66
CA ASP A 8 -10.48 15.79 6.87
C ASP A 8 -9.40 16.03 5.78
N THR A 9 -8.37 15.18 5.73
CA THR A 9 -7.23 15.34 4.79
C THR A 9 -7.35 14.42 3.58
N VAL A 10 -8.24 13.43 3.62
CA VAL A 10 -8.60 12.58 2.48
C VAL A 10 -10.13 12.43 2.48
N VAL A 11 -10.83 13.39 1.85
CA VAL A 11 -12.30 13.33 1.76
C VAL A 11 -12.68 12.28 0.72
N LEU A 12 -12.94 11.06 1.19
CA LEU A 12 -13.43 9.94 0.40
C LEU A 12 -14.91 9.70 0.71
N SER A 13 -15.70 9.51 -0.34
CA SER A 13 -17.06 8.98 -0.24
C SER A 13 -16.98 7.59 0.43
N LEU A 14 -17.94 7.26 1.30
CA LEU A 14 -17.92 6.02 2.08
C LEU A 14 -18.84 4.99 1.41
N SER A 15 -18.37 3.75 1.25
CA SER A 15 -19.16 2.61 0.76
C SER A 15 -19.26 1.52 1.82
N ASP A 16 -20.45 0.90 1.93
CA ASP A 16 -20.69 -0.34 2.67
C ASP A 16 -20.54 -1.55 1.73
N ARG A 17 -19.32 -1.87 1.28
CA ARG A 17 -19.04 -3.10 0.52
C ARG A 17 -18.70 -4.26 1.45
N GLU A 18 -19.27 -5.43 1.17
CA GLU A 18 -18.91 -6.67 1.87
C GLU A 18 -17.46 -7.05 1.54
N ALA A 19 -16.68 -7.32 2.60
CA ALA A 19 -15.28 -7.69 2.49
C ALA A 19 -15.09 -8.96 1.63
N VAL A 20 -14.07 -8.94 0.77
CA VAL A 20 -13.58 -10.14 0.07
C VAL A 20 -13.37 -11.27 1.09
N ILE A 21 -13.83 -12.48 0.78
CA ILE A 21 -13.68 -13.64 1.67
C ILE A 21 -12.20 -14.03 1.75
N MET A 22 -11.48 -13.38 2.65
CA MET A 22 -10.16 -13.80 3.10
C MET A 22 -10.28 -15.11 3.89
N ASP A 23 -9.30 -16.01 3.74
CA ASP A 23 -9.26 -17.18 4.62
C ASP A 23 -9.06 -16.76 6.09
N LYS A 24 -9.47 -17.62 7.02
CA LYS A 24 -9.45 -17.32 8.47
C LYS A 24 -8.05 -16.96 8.99
N GLN A 25 -7.00 -17.53 8.41
CA GLN A 25 -5.63 -17.23 8.80
C GLN A 25 -5.19 -15.86 8.28
N ALA A 26 -5.53 -15.49 7.04
CA ALA A 26 -5.27 -14.17 6.49
C ALA A 26 -5.98 -13.07 7.29
N GLN A 27 -7.25 -13.28 7.66
CA GLN A 27 -7.99 -12.34 8.53
C GLN A 27 -7.32 -12.19 9.91
N ALA A 28 -6.85 -13.29 10.51
CA ALA A 28 -6.15 -13.23 11.78
C ALA A 28 -4.82 -12.46 11.68
N ARG A 29 -4.06 -12.66 10.60
CA ARG A 29 -2.83 -11.92 10.33
C ARG A 29 -3.10 -10.43 10.16
N LEU A 30 -4.15 -10.06 9.43
CA LEU A 30 -4.53 -8.66 9.22
C LEU A 30 -4.92 -7.97 10.54
N ARG A 31 -5.70 -8.65 11.40
CA ARG A 31 -6.01 -8.11 12.75
C ARG A 31 -4.75 -7.85 13.58
N VAL A 32 -3.82 -8.82 13.61
CA VAL A 32 -2.53 -8.62 14.30
C VAL A 32 -1.76 -7.44 13.71
N SER A 33 -1.75 -7.32 12.38
CA SER A 33 -1.06 -6.24 11.68
C SER A 33 -1.60 -4.86 12.05
N ARG A 34 -2.92 -4.70 12.13
CA ARG A 34 -3.53 -3.43 12.56
C ARG A 34 -3.10 -3.04 13.97
N HIS A 35 -3.04 -3.99 14.90
CA HIS A 35 -2.51 -3.73 16.25
C HIS A 35 -1.02 -3.38 16.25
N ALA A 36 -0.21 -4.07 15.43
CA ALA A 36 1.22 -3.78 15.32
C ALA A 36 1.47 -2.38 14.76
N CYS A 37 0.78 -1.99 13.68
CA CYS A 37 0.87 -0.65 13.09
C CYS A 37 0.51 0.44 14.12
N ALA A 38 -0.60 0.25 14.84
CA ALA A 38 -1.03 1.20 15.87
C ALA A 38 0.02 1.36 16.99
N LEU A 39 0.56 0.25 17.52
CA LEU A 39 1.58 0.28 18.56
C LEU A 39 2.89 0.91 18.08
N PHE A 40 3.34 0.58 16.87
CA PHE A 40 4.54 1.17 16.27
C PHE A 40 4.38 2.67 16.06
N TRP A 41 3.20 3.12 15.64
CA TRP A 41 2.91 4.54 15.50
C TRP A 41 2.89 5.27 16.84
N GLU A 42 2.26 4.68 17.86
CA GLU A 42 2.12 5.30 19.19
C GLU A 42 3.42 5.33 20.01
N ARG A 43 4.22 4.25 19.93
CA ARG A 43 5.34 4.00 20.86
C ARG A 43 6.69 3.89 20.17
N GLY A 44 6.72 3.96 18.84
CA GLY A 44 7.89 3.61 18.03
C GLY A 44 8.09 2.09 17.93
N VAL A 45 8.90 1.68 16.94
CA VAL A 45 9.23 0.26 16.72
C VAL A 45 10.04 -0.29 17.89
N SER A 46 11.04 0.47 18.36
CA SER A 46 11.89 0.08 19.49
C SER A 46 11.12 -0.05 20.82
N GLY A 47 10.12 0.82 21.05
CA GLY A 47 9.27 0.81 22.25
C GLY A 47 8.18 -0.26 22.26
N THR A 48 8.04 -1.03 21.18
CA THR A 48 7.02 -2.07 21.04
C THR A 48 7.65 -3.45 21.00
N SER A 49 7.23 -4.34 21.91
CA SER A 49 7.63 -5.74 21.92
C SER A 49 6.63 -6.64 21.21
N GLY A 50 7.05 -7.84 20.81
CA GLY A 50 6.12 -8.85 20.31
C GLY A 50 5.11 -9.32 21.36
N ALA A 51 5.42 -9.19 22.65
CA ALA A 51 4.47 -9.47 23.73
C ALA A 51 3.36 -8.42 23.80
N ASP A 52 3.68 -7.15 23.56
CA ASP A 52 2.68 -6.07 23.49
C ASP A 52 1.72 -6.30 22.32
N ILE A 53 2.25 -6.66 21.15
CA ILE A 53 1.44 -6.98 19.95
C ILE A 53 0.55 -8.20 20.23
N ALA A 54 1.11 -9.24 20.85
CA ALA A 54 0.36 -10.44 21.19
C ALA A 54 -0.79 -10.13 22.17
N ALA A 55 -0.52 -9.36 23.22
CA ALA A 55 -1.51 -8.94 24.19
C ALA A 55 -2.61 -8.07 23.56
N ALA A 56 -2.24 -7.12 22.69
CA ALA A 56 -3.19 -6.27 21.98
C ALA A 56 -4.11 -7.07 21.04
N ALA A 57 -3.62 -8.16 20.45
CA ALA A 57 -4.38 -9.03 19.56
C ALA A 57 -5.11 -10.19 20.27
N ASP A 58 -5.07 -10.27 21.61
CA ASP A 58 -5.58 -11.38 22.41
C ASP A 58 -5.01 -12.75 21.98
N LEU A 59 -3.69 -12.80 21.77
CA LEU A 59 -2.97 -14.00 21.34
C LEU A 59 -1.75 -14.27 22.22
N SER A 60 -1.27 -15.52 22.20
CA SER A 60 0.04 -15.84 22.76
C SER A 60 1.17 -15.37 21.82
N THR A 61 2.32 -15.01 22.37
CA THR A 61 3.54 -14.72 21.58
C THR A 61 3.91 -15.89 20.67
N ARG A 62 3.74 -17.13 21.13
CA ARG A 62 3.92 -18.35 20.32
C ARG A 62 3.02 -18.36 19.08
N THR A 63 1.78 -17.86 19.19
CA THR A 63 0.87 -17.76 18.05
C THR A 63 1.34 -16.70 17.06
N ILE A 64 1.77 -15.52 17.54
CA ILE A 64 2.33 -14.46 16.70
C ILE A 64 3.54 -14.97 15.90
N TRP A 65 4.49 -15.64 16.56
CA TRP A 65 5.70 -16.15 15.89
C TRP A 65 5.46 -17.33 14.94
N ARG A 66 4.28 -17.96 15.01
CA ARG A 66 3.85 -18.92 13.97
C ARG A 66 3.41 -18.20 12.68
N TYR A 67 2.93 -16.96 12.79
CA TYR A 67 2.48 -16.17 11.65
C TYR A 67 3.58 -15.26 11.08
N PHE A 68 4.44 -14.72 11.93
CA PHE A 68 5.35 -13.63 11.59
C PHE A 68 6.80 -13.98 11.89
N ARG A 69 7.71 -13.51 11.04
CA ARG A 69 9.15 -13.79 11.11
C ARG A 69 9.86 -12.95 12.18
N SER A 70 9.35 -11.74 12.38
CA SER A 70 9.81 -10.75 13.36
C SER A 70 8.65 -9.86 13.78
N LYS A 71 8.85 -9.00 14.79
CA LYS A 71 7.82 -8.01 15.17
C LYS A 71 7.55 -7.03 14.04
N GLU A 72 8.57 -6.66 13.26
CA GLU A 72 8.46 -5.73 12.15
C GLU A 72 7.64 -6.36 11.01
N SER A 73 7.81 -7.65 10.74
CA SER A 73 6.98 -8.34 9.73
C SER A 73 5.50 -8.39 10.07
N CYS A 74 5.11 -8.05 11.32
CA CYS A 74 3.71 -7.95 11.69
C CYS A 74 2.96 -6.87 10.89
N VAL A 75 3.62 -5.85 10.35
CA VAL A 75 2.94 -4.80 9.56
C VAL A 75 2.65 -5.20 8.11
N GLU A 76 3.29 -6.27 7.63
CA GLU A 76 3.21 -6.69 6.22
C GLU A 76 1.77 -6.91 5.73
N PRO A 77 0.83 -7.50 6.50
CA PRO A 77 -0.53 -7.69 6.03
C PRO A 77 -1.29 -6.39 5.70
N VAL A 78 -1.15 -5.33 6.51
CA VAL A 78 -1.79 -4.02 6.22
C VAL A 78 -1.20 -3.42 4.94
N LEU A 79 0.13 -3.42 4.83
CA LEU A 79 0.85 -2.93 3.65
C LEU A 79 0.49 -3.72 2.39
N ALA A 80 0.45 -5.06 2.50
CA ALA A 80 0.11 -5.95 1.40
C ALA A 80 -1.35 -5.75 0.97
N GLN A 81 -2.26 -5.41 1.88
CA GLN A 81 -3.65 -5.13 1.51
C GLN A 81 -3.77 -3.83 0.70
N SER A 82 -3.02 -2.78 1.08
CA SER A 82 -2.92 -1.55 0.28
C SER A 82 -2.33 -1.82 -1.11
N ALA A 83 -1.20 -2.53 -1.17
CA ALA A 83 -0.59 -2.94 -2.44
C ALA A 83 -1.54 -3.78 -3.30
N GLN A 84 -2.25 -4.75 -2.71
CA GLN A 84 -3.19 -5.62 -3.42
C GLN A 84 -4.38 -4.83 -3.98
N ARG A 85 -4.91 -3.84 -3.25
CA ARG A 85 -5.97 -2.95 -3.77
C ARG A 85 -5.50 -2.24 -5.03
N PHE A 86 -4.26 -1.75 -5.04
CA PHE A 86 -3.67 -1.11 -6.21
C PHE A 86 -3.48 -2.10 -7.37
N ILE A 87 -2.99 -3.31 -7.10
CA ILE A 87 -2.86 -4.37 -8.11
C ILE A 87 -4.22 -4.77 -8.68
N ASP A 88 -5.26 -4.90 -7.85
CA ASP A 88 -6.62 -5.24 -8.29
C ASP A 88 -7.21 -4.15 -9.18
N LEU A 89 -6.97 -2.87 -8.84
CA LEU A 89 -7.29 -1.74 -9.70
C LEU A 89 -6.56 -1.86 -11.04
N ALA A 90 -5.25 -2.11 -11.02
CA ALA A 90 -4.42 -2.19 -12.23
C ALA A 90 -4.81 -3.39 -13.12
N ASN A 91 -5.26 -4.51 -12.53
CA ASN A 91 -5.80 -5.66 -13.24
C ASN A 91 -7.09 -5.32 -14.00
N ARG A 92 -7.91 -4.42 -13.46
CA ARG A 92 -9.15 -3.93 -14.10
C ARG A 92 -8.92 -2.83 -15.15
N TRP A 93 -7.68 -2.37 -15.36
CA TRP A 93 -7.36 -1.25 -16.24
C TRP A 93 -7.74 -1.50 -17.70
N PRO A 94 -8.76 -0.79 -18.26
CA PRO A 94 -9.17 -0.92 -19.65
C PRO A 94 -8.10 -0.42 -20.62
N ASP A 95 -8.02 -1.02 -21.80
CA ASP A 95 -7.01 -0.71 -22.81
C ASP A 95 -7.19 0.69 -23.40
N GLU A 96 -8.42 1.18 -23.43
CA GLU A 96 -8.81 2.48 -23.99
C GLU A 96 -8.51 3.67 -23.06
N LEU A 97 -8.25 3.42 -21.78
CA LEU A 97 -8.02 4.47 -20.79
C LEU A 97 -6.54 4.70 -20.50
N SER A 98 -6.20 5.96 -20.22
CA SER A 98 -4.97 6.30 -19.52
C SER A 98 -5.01 5.76 -18.08
N LEU A 99 -3.85 5.68 -17.42
CA LEU A 99 -3.78 5.27 -16.03
C LEU A 99 -4.47 6.30 -15.13
N ALA A 100 -4.21 7.59 -15.34
CA ALA A 100 -4.88 8.67 -14.63
C ALA A 100 -6.41 8.59 -14.73
N ASP A 101 -6.96 8.41 -15.94
CA ASP A 101 -8.41 8.31 -16.13
C ASP A 101 -9.00 7.07 -15.44
N HIS A 102 -8.29 5.94 -15.53
CA HIS A 102 -8.70 4.70 -14.87
C HIS A 102 -8.69 4.83 -13.35
N LEU A 103 -7.63 5.41 -12.77
CA LEU A 103 -7.53 5.68 -11.33
C LEU A 103 -8.66 6.59 -10.84
N ALA A 104 -8.94 7.67 -11.58
CA ALA A 104 -10.01 8.60 -11.23
C ALA A 104 -11.40 7.97 -11.31
N LEU A 105 -11.63 7.07 -12.28
CA LEU A 105 -12.88 6.34 -12.43
C LEU A 105 -13.06 5.28 -11.35
N ASP A 106 -12.08 4.39 -11.17
CA ASP A 106 -12.15 3.28 -10.20
C ASP A 106 -12.38 3.82 -8.78
N MET A 107 -11.75 4.94 -8.42
CA MET A 107 -11.95 5.60 -7.13
C MET A 107 -13.40 6.06 -6.88
N ARG A 108 -14.10 6.52 -7.94
CA ARG A 108 -15.50 6.96 -7.83
C ARG A 108 -16.44 5.76 -7.74
N GLU A 109 -16.14 4.69 -8.46
CA GLU A 109 -16.98 3.49 -8.54
C GLU A 109 -16.74 2.51 -7.38
N ASN A 110 -15.54 2.54 -6.81
CA ASN A 110 -15.05 1.63 -5.78
C ASN A 110 -14.41 2.41 -4.62
N PRO A 111 -15.15 3.32 -3.97
CA PRO A 111 -14.57 4.07 -2.86
C PRO A 111 -14.22 3.16 -1.68
N LEU A 112 -13.17 3.53 -0.94
CA LEU A 112 -12.71 2.78 0.22
C LEU A 112 -13.76 2.76 1.33
N THR A 113 -13.89 1.62 1.99
CA THR A 113 -14.58 1.52 3.27
C THR A 113 -13.81 2.27 4.37
N PRO A 114 -14.44 2.63 5.50
CA PRO A 114 -13.72 3.26 6.62
C PRO A 114 -12.53 2.44 7.14
N GLU A 115 -12.64 1.11 7.11
CA GLU A 115 -11.59 0.21 7.58
C GLU A 115 -10.40 0.20 6.60
N GLU A 116 -10.67 0.13 5.30
CA GLU A 116 -9.63 0.19 4.27
C GLU A 116 -8.91 1.54 4.27
N LEU A 117 -9.65 2.64 4.49
CA LEU A 117 -9.06 3.96 4.64
C LEU A 117 -8.12 4.03 5.85
N ALA A 118 -8.51 3.42 6.98
CA ALA A 118 -7.63 3.34 8.15
C ALA A 118 -6.37 2.49 7.87
N ASP A 119 -6.48 1.44 7.04
CA ASP A 119 -5.34 0.64 6.60
C ASP A 119 -4.40 1.44 5.66
N GLU A 120 -4.93 2.28 4.76
CA GLU A 120 -4.11 3.19 3.92
C GLU A 120 -3.34 4.21 4.77
N VAL A 121 -4.02 4.83 5.75
CA VAL A 121 -3.36 5.77 6.68
C VAL A 121 -2.27 5.07 7.48
N SER A 122 -2.55 3.87 7.97
CA SER A 122 -1.56 3.06 8.70
C SER A 122 -0.37 2.69 7.81
N SER A 123 -0.62 2.42 6.52
CA SER A 123 0.44 2.11 5.55
C SER A 123 1.37 3.31 5.34
N LEU A 124 0.83 4.52 5.17
CA LEU A 124 1.62 5.75 5.07
C LEU A 124 2.42 6.03 6.35
N GLN A 125 1.83 5.81 7.53
CA GLN A 125 2.54 5.94 8.81
C GLN A 125 3.73 4.98 8.90
N MET A 126 3.56 3.72 8.49
CA MET A 126 4.65 2.75 8.48
C MET A 126 5.71 3.08 7.43
N MET A 127 5.32 3.61 6.27
CA MET A 127 6.25 4.13 5.26
C MET A 127 7.15 5.22 5.85
N VAL A 128 6.56 6.20 6.54
CA VAL A 128 7.30 7.29 7.20
C VAL A 128 8.22 6.77 8.30
N LEU A 129 7.74 5.90 9.19
CA LEU A 129 8.57 5.31 10.24
C LEU A 129 9.77 4.53 9.66
N SER A 130 9.58 3.86 8.52
CA SER A 130 10.64 3.06 7.88
C SER A 130 11.84 3.87 7.40
N LEU A 131 11.68 5.19 7.21
CA LEU A 131 12.75 6.09 6.81
C LEU A 131 13.87 6.15 7.87
N GLU A 132 13.51 5.96 9.15
CA GLU A 132 14.42 5.99 10.29
C GLU A 132 14.60 4.63 10.96
N GLU A 133 13.77 3.63 10.61
CA GLU A 133 13.75 2.29 11.22
C GLU A 133 14.15 1.19 10.20
N PRO A 134 15.45 0.80 10.11
CA PRO A 134 15.93 -0.15 9.09
C PRO A 134 15.29 -1.53 9.12
N ALA A 135 14.92 -2.01 10.32
CA ALA A 135 14.27 -3.30 10.48
C ALA A 135 12.85 -3.28 9.89
N LEU A 136 12.11 -2.17 10.10
CA LEU A 136 10.81 -1.95 9.49
C LEU A 136 10.93 -1.83 7.97
N ARG A 137 11.92 -1.08 7.48
CA ARG A 137 12.21 -0.96 6.04
C ARG A 137 12.40 -2.30 5.35
N THR A 138 12.96 -3.29 6.04
CA THR A 138 13.12 -4.65 5.49
C THR A 138 11.77 -5.33 5.22
N ALA A 139 10.80 -5.18 6.13
CA ALA A 139 9.44 -5.71 5.95
C ALA A 139 8.74 -5.03 4.76
N LEU A 140 8.89 -3.71 4.61
CA LEU A 140 8.31 -2.96 3.48
C LEU A 140 8.89 -3.41 2.14
N LEU A 141 10.21 -3.60 2.06
CA LEU A 141 10.86 -4.07 0.83
C LEU A 141 10.39 -5.47 0.41
N MET A 142 9.99 -6.34 1.36
CA MET A 142 9.39 -7.64 1.04
C MET A 142 7.99 -7.50 0.43
N VAL A 143 7.19 -6.55 0.92
CA VAL A 143 5.88 -6.25 0.33
C VAL A 143 6.04 -5.66 -1.08
N HIS A 144 7.00 -4.75 -1.27
CA HIS A 144 7.29 -4.19 -2.59
C HIS A 144 7.83 -5.23 -3.59
N ASP A 145 8.70 -6.17 -3.16
CA ASP A 145 9.14 -7.28 -4.03
C ASP A 145 7.96 -8.13 -4.49
N GLN A 146 6.98 -8.38 -3.61
CA GLN A 146 5.76 -9.08 -4.00
C GLN A 146 4.91 -8.25 -4.96
N MET A 147 4.71 -6.96 -4.68
CA MET A 147 3.99 -6.03 -5.57
C MET A 147 4.63 -5.95 -6.97
N GLU A 148 5.96 -5.95 -7.07
CA GLU A 148 6.68 -6.01 -8.34
C GLU A 148 6.31 -7.28 -9.14
N ARG A 149 6.28 -8.45 -8.49
CA ARG A 149 5.87 -9.70 -9.14
C ARG A 149 4.43 -9.64 -9.62
N ASP A 150 3.55 -9.03 -8.82
CA ASP A 150 2.12 -8.94 -9.13
C ASP A 150 1.82 -7.94 -10.26
N PHE A 151 2.70 -6.97 -10.51
CA PHE A 151 2.62 -6.09 -11.68
C PHE A 151 3.01 -6.74 -13.00
N ILE A 152 3.83 -7.81 -12.98
CA ILE A 152 4.28 -8.50 -14.21
C ILE A 152 3.12 -8.85 -15.15
N PRO A 153 2.04 -9.54 -14.71
CA PRO A 153 0.92 -9.86 -15.60
C PRO A 153 0.20 -8.61 -16.14
N VAL A 154 0.04 -7.57 -15.32
CA VAL A 154 -0.58 -6.30 -15.74
C VAL A 154 0.22 -5.65 -16.86
N ILE A 155 1.53 -5.52 -16.65
CA ILE A 155 2.44 -4.85 -17.58
C ILE A 155 2.62 -5.67 -18.86
N ALA A 156 2.73 -7.00 -18.74
CA ALA A 156 2.78 -7.90 -19.89
C ALA A 156 1.57 -7.70 -20.82
N ARG A 157 0.36 -7.64 -20.25
CA ARG A 157 -0.87 -7.35 -20.99
C ARG A 157 -0.81 -5.97 -21.65
N ARG A 158 -0.48 -4.92 -20.89
CA ARG A 158 -0.43 -3.54 -21.41
C ARG A 158 0.58 -3.33 -22.53
N LEU A 159 1.68 -4.07 -22.52
CA LEU A 159 2.73 -3.97 -23.53
C LEU A 159 2.58 -5.00 -24.66
N ASN A 160 1.60 -5.92 -24.58
CA ASN A 160 1.48 -7.07 -25.47
C ASN A 160 2.79 -7.87 -25.60
N LEU A 161 3.42 -8.17 -24.45
CA LEU A 161 4.69 -8.89 -24.36
C LEU A 161 4.56 -10.11 -23.42
N PRO A 162 5.40 -11.15 -23.60
CA PRO A 162 5.49 -12.25 -22.65
C PRO A 162 5.88 -11.77 -21.24
N GLN A 163 5.38 -12.44 -20.20
CA GLN A 163 5.66 -12.07 -18.79
C GLN A 163 7.15 -12.15 -18.41
N ASP A 164 7.91 -13.05 -19.05
CA ASP A 164 9.35 -13.21 -18.82
C ASP A 164 10.21 -12.25 -19.66
N HIS A 165 9.59 -11.43 -20.52
CA HIS A 165 10.29 -10.44 -21.35
C HIS A 165 11.00 -9.40 -20.47
N LEU A 166 12.26 -9.10 -20.79
CA LEU A 166 13.10 -8.19 -19.99
C LEU A 166 12.44 -6.82 -19.77
N THR A 167 11.82 -6.25 -20.81
CA THR A 167 11.09 -4.97 -20.69
C THR A 167 9.93 -5.02 -19.71
N VAL A 168 9.19 -6.13 -19.63
CA VAL A 168 8.08 -6.28 -18.66
C VAL A 168 8.63 -6.24 -17.24
N ARG A 169 9.71 -7.01 -16.98
CA ARG A 169 10.36 -7.05 -15.68
C ARG A 169 10.98 -5.71 -15.28
N LEU A 170 11.62 -5.02 -16.22
CA LEU A 170 12.17 -3.68 -16.00
C LEU A 170 11.06 -2.65 -15.71
N CYS A 171 9.96 -2.68 -16.45
CA CYS A 171 8.82 -1.81 -16.19
C CYS A 171 8.17 -2.13 -14.84
N ALA A 172 8.04 -3.40 -14.44
CA ALA A 172 7.52 -3.77 -13.12
C ALA A 172 8.38 -3.19 -12.00
N ALA A 173 9.70 -3.40 -12.06
CA ALA A 173 10.63 -2.83 -11.08
C ALA A 173 10.59 -1.29 -11.05
N ALA A 174 10.50 -0.64 -12.22
CA ALA A 174 10.42 0.80 -12.34
C ALA A 174 9.11 1.36 -11.75
N VAL A 175 7.97 0.72 -12.03
CA VAL A 175 6.66 1.09 -11.49
C VAL A 175 6.62 0.93 -9.97
N THR A 176 7.06 -0.21 -9.44
CA THR A 176 7.16 -0.41 -7.98
C THR A 176 8.09 0.62 -7.33
N GLY A 177 9.21 0.95 -7.98
CA GLY A 177 10.12 2.00 -7.52
C GLY A 177 9.48 3.38 -7.51
N ALA A 178 8.72 3.72 -8.55
CA ALA A 178 7.97 4.97 -8.63
C ALA A 178 6.90 5.06 -7.54
N PHE A 179 6.12 4.00 -7.32
CA PHE A 179 5.14 3.93 -6.22
C PHE A 179 5.76 4.19 -4.87
N ARG A 180 6.82 3.43 -4.54
CA ARG A 180 7.50 3.58 -3.26
C ARG A 180 7.98 5.02 -3.04
N VAL A 181 8.56 5.66 -4.06
CA VAL A 181 9.04 7.05 -3.95
C VAL A 181 7.88 8.04 -3.74
N VAL A 182 6.76 7.84 -4.45
CA VAL A 182 5.56 8.68 -4.27
C VAL A 182 4.97 8.48 -2.87
N ASP A 183 4.86 7.25 -2.38
CA ASP A 183 4.33 6.97 -1.04
C ASP A 183 5.24 7.53 0.06
N GLU A 184 6.58 7.48 -0.12
CA GLU A 184 7.53 8.10 0.79
C GLU A 184 7.39 9.64 0.82
N ASP A 185 7.19 10.27 -0.34
CA ASP A 185 6.99 11.73 -0.46
C ASP A 185 5.64 12.17 0.13
N VAL A 186 4.56 11.54 -0.31
CA VAL A 186 3.19 11.81 0.18
C VAL A 186 3.10 11.53 1.67
N GLY A 187 3.65 10.40 2.13
CA GLY A 187 3.71 10.05 3.54
C GLY A 187 4.40 11.14 4.37
N ARG A 188 5.58 11.61 3.93
CA ARG A 188 6.29 12.71 4.59
C ARG A 188 5.44 13.98 4.66
N ARG A 189 4.88 14.41 3.53
CA ARG A 189 4.08 15.65 3.43
C ARG A 189 2.83 15.61 4.30
N VAL A 190 2.07 14.51 4.24
CA VAL A 190 0.81 14.36 4.98
C VAL A 190 1.04 14.15 6.48
N ILE A 191 2.01 13.30 6.85
CA ILE A 191 2.18 12.85 8.23
C ILE A 191 3.10 13.79 9.03
N LEU A 192 4.24 14.20 8.46
CA LEU A 192 5.22 15.04 9.16
C LEU A 192 4.92 16.52 8.95
N ASP A 193 4.70 16.93 7.71
CA ASP A 193 4.54 18.35 7.36
C ASP A 193 3.09 18.84 7.52
N LYS A 194 2.13 17.91 7.67
CA LYS A 194 0.69 18.16 7.81
C LYS A 194 0.09 18.92 6.61
N ASP A 195 0.69 18.73 5.46
CA ASP A 195 0.18 19.26 4.20
C ASP A 195 -1.14 18.59 3.83
N LYS A 196 -2.02 19.37 3.19
CA LYS A 196 -3.22 18.84 2.55
C LYS A 196 -2.88 18.41 1.14
N VAL A 197 -2.51 17.15 0.96
CA VAL A 197 -2.38 16.55 -0.37
C VAL A 197 -3.77 16.13 -0.82
N SER A 198 -4.26 16.75 -1.89
CA SER A 198 -5.55 16.36 -2.43
C SER A 198 -5.46 14.99 -3.10
N GLN A 199 -6.58 14.29 -3.18
CA GLN A 199 -6.64 13.02 -3.89
C GLN A 199 -6.18 13.13 -5.35
N GLN A 200 -6.67 14.14 -6.07
CA GLN A 200 -6.29 14.35 -7.47
C GLN A 200 -4.79 14.56 -7.60
N GLU A 201 -4.18 15.33 -6.69
CA GLU A 201 -2.74 15.54 -6.66
C GLU A 201 -1.96 14.25 -6.46
N ALA A 202 -2.40 13.38 -5.53
CA ALA A 202 -1.76 12.08 -5.33
C ALA A 202 -1.84 11.19 -6.58
N LEU A 203 -2.99 11.17 -7.27
CA LEU A 203 -3.16 10.43 -8.52
C LEU A 203 -2.27 10.98 -9.65
N ASP A 204 -2.19 12.31 -9.79
CA ASP A 204 -1.35 12.97 -10.78
C ASP A 204 0.14 12.71 -10.53
N LEU A 205 0.55 12.60 -9.26
CA LEU A 205 1.91 12.22 -8.89
C LEU A 205 2.23 10.78 -9.30
N VAL A 206 1.32 9.85 -9.02
CA VAL A 206 1.46 8.43 -9.40
C VAL A 206 1.55 8.28 -10.92
N ASP A 207 0.61 8.89 -11.66
CA ASP A 207 0.58 8.81 -13.13
C ASP A 207 1.88 9.37 -13.74
N ARG A 208 2.30 10.57 -13.31
CA ARG A 208 3.55 11.19 -13.77
C ARG A 208 4.76 10.32 -13.44
N ALA A 209 4.86 9.81 -12.22
CA ALA A 209 6.00 9.01 -11.80
C ALA A 209 6.13 7.71 -12.62
N ILE A 210 5.01 7.05 -12.94
CA ILE A 210 4.99 5.85 -13.78
C ILE A 210 5.34 6.17 -15.22
N LEU A 211 4.77 7.25 -15.78
CA LEU A 211 5.06 7.69 -17.13
C LEU A 211 6.57 7.99 -17.30
N ASP A 212 7.15 8.73 -16.36
CA ASP A 212 8.57 9.09 -16.36
C ASP A 212 9.46 7.85 -16.16
N ALA A 213 9.17 7.02 -15.15
CA ALA A 213 9.98 5.84 -14.81
C ALA A 213 10.01 4.78 -15.92
N THR A 214 8.97 4.75 -16.77
CA THR A 214 8.85 3.77 -17.85
C THR A 214 9.21 4.35 -19.22
N ASN A 215 9.62 5.63 -19.26
CA ASN A 215 9.92 6.38 -20.47
C ASN A 215 8.73 6.34 -21.46
N GLY A 216 7.54 6.64 -20.94
CA GLY A 216 6.29 6.73 -21.69
C GLY A 216 5.65 5.39 -22.09
N ARG A 217 6.21 4.25 -21.67
CA ARG A 217 5.69 2.92 -22.05
C ARG A 217 4.39 2.56 -21.34
N LEU A 218 4.20 3.07 -20.13
CA LEU A 218 2.99 2.89 -19.33
C LEU A 218 2.41 4.27 -18.99
N GLY A 219 1.08 4.35 -18.89
CA GLY A 219 0.35 5.56 -18.52
C GLY A 219 -0.67 6.00 -19.58
N GLY A 220 -0.38 5.80 -20.86
CA GLY A 220 -1.32 6.07 -21.96
C GLY A 220 -2.23 4.87 -22.31
N PRO A 221 -3.30 5.10 -23.11
CA PRO A 221 -4.08 4.02 -23.74
C PRO A 221 -3.20 3.09 -24.59
N VAL A 222 -3.58 1.83 -24.67
CA VAL A 222 -2.96 0.85 -25.59
C VAL A 222 -3.42 1.19 -27.01
N ARG A 223 -2.48 1.20 -27.97
CA ARG A 223 -2.77 1.42 -29.40
C ARG A 223 -2.78 0.13 -30.18
#